data_AF-A0A5D0VZ96-F1
#
_entry.id   AF-A0A5D0VZ96-F1
#
_cell.length_a   1.000
_cell.length_b   1.000
_cell.length_c   1.000
_cell.angle_alpha   90.00
_cell.angle_beta   90.00
_cell.angle_gamma   90.00
#
_symmetry.space_group_name_H-M   'P 1'
#
loop_
_entity.id
_entity.type
_entity.pdbx_description
1 polymer ?
#
loop_
_entity_poly.entity_id
_entity_poly.type
_entity_poly.pdbx_seq_one_letter_code
_entity_poly.pdbx_strand_id
1 'polypeptide(L)'
;MISRTEVSYLIDSKQKVDNFDALGEFDVFVSAFNHSERVRHVFEKIHANKKHWWILPEYNYSDQDLNEISDDLSRIDGLPENEADLVLKGVQASGLAEPNDLSVCIDITGFMRHHIFMLLKYFEASRAKSLSVIYSEPERYSRGADTSFSLEDIQDVRQVSGFEGVHVPDTSRDVLLLGVGYDHHLMGQAIRYKESARLLQLLSLPSLTADMYQESLIRVDKVDTEELNPPGRTEQFCSANDPFLIAASASRLYHRELRNGGISNFYLCPLATKSQALGFGLFYLRELTDTPSSVIFPFPRNYSKETSKGIGRIWLYPIVF
;
A
#
# COMPACT_ATOMS: atom_id res chain seq x y z
N MET A 1 15.93 -14.53 17.88
CA MET A 1 16.02 -13.43 18.87
C MET A 1 15.56 -12.18 18.14
N ILE A 2 14.51 -11.50 18.62
CA ILE A 2 13.95 -10.32 17.93
C ILE A 2 14.95 -9.16 18.07
N SER A 3 15.34 -8.53 16.97
CA SER A 3 16.29 -7.40 16.97
C SER A 3 15.65 -6.15 17.57
N ARG A 4 16.45 -5.20 18.10
CA ARG A 4 15.91 -3.91 18.58
C ARG A 4 15.15 -3.15 17.49
N THR A 5 15.60 -3.25 16.24
CA THR A 5 14.92 -2.66 15.07
C THR A 5 13.56 -3.32 14.83
N GLU A 6 13.46 -4.64 14.93
CA GLU A 6 12.17 -5.36 14.81
C GLU A 6 11.19 -4.95 15.93
N VAL A 7 11.67 -4.79 17.16
CA VAL A 7 10.81 -4.31 18.28
C VAL A 7 10.30 -2.89 18.03
N SER A 8 11.08 -2.02 17.37
CA SER A 8 10.68 -0.65 17.09
C SER A 8 9.47 -0.53 16.15
N TYR A 9 9.25 -1.53 15.30
CA TYR A 9 8.04 -1.58 14.45
C TYR A 9 6.80 -2.00 15.26
N LEU A 10 6.96 -2.77 16.33
CA LEU A 10 5.86 -3.33 17.12
C LEU A 10 5.31 -2.37 18.18
N ILE A 11 5.91 -1.19 18.32
CA ILE A 11 5.48 -0.16 19.28
C ILE A 11 4.12 0.44 18.85
N ASP A 12 3.86 0.44 17.54
CA ASP A 12 2.62 0.95 16.96
C ASP A 12 1.65 -0.22 16.71
N SER A 13 0.94 -0.66 17.75
CA SER A 13 0.00 -1.78 17.60
C SER A 13 -1.19 -1.37 16.73
N LYS A 14 -1.42 -2.08 15.61
CA LYS A 14 -2.67 -1.98 14.86
C LYS A 14 -3.87 -2.09 15.81
N GLN A 15 -4.90 -1.30 15.57
CA GLN A 15 -6.11 -1.30 16.39
C GLN A 15 -7.30 -1.70 15.54
N LYS A 16 -8.11 -2.63 16.03
CA LYS A 16 -9.39 -2.94 15.39
C LYS A 16 -10.38 -1.85 15.76
N VAL A 17 -11.03 -1.27 14.76
CA VAL A 17 -12.08 -0.27 14.96
C VAL A 17 -13.41 -1.00 15.18
N ASP A 18 -13.76 -1.20 16.45
CA ASP A 18 -15.08 -1.73 16.84
C ASP A 18 -16.07 -0.59 17.17
N ASN A 19 -15.56 0.59 17.54
CA ASN A 19 -16.35 1.78 17.83
C ASN A 19 -15.61 3.05 17.34
N PHE A 20 -16.21 3.78 16.40
CA PHE A 20 -15.64 5.03 15.88
C PHE A 20 -15.59 6.15 16.92
N ASP A 21 -16.49 6.16 17.90
CA ASP A 21 -16.50 7.17 18.98
C ASP A 21 -15.25 7.04 19.88
N ALA A 22 -14.69 5.84 19.98
CA ALA A 22 -13.49 5.58 20.80
C ALA A 22 -12.20 6.06 20.13
N LEU A 23 -12.23 6.42 18.84
CA LEU A 23 -11.06 6.91 18.13
C LEU A 23 -10.72 8.38 18.45
N GLY A 24 -11.65 9.08 19.13
CA GLY A 24 -11.56 10.52 19.33
C GLY A 24 -11.90 11.29 18.06
N GLU A 25 -11.54 12.58 18.06
CA GLU A 25 -11.82 13.51 16.97
C GLU A 25 -10.52 13.87 16.23
N PHE A 26 -10.59 13.87 14.90
CA PHE A 26 -9.49 14.28 14.02
C PHE A 26 -9.70 15.72 13.52
N ASP A 27 -8.61 16.44 13.26
CA ASP A 27 -8.73 17.76 12.65
C ASP A 27 -9.10 17.65 11.17
N VAL A 28 -8.50 16.70 10.47
CA VAL A 28 -8.75 16.46 9.06
C VAL A 28 -8.80 14.97 8.77
N PHE A 29 -9.86 14.56 8.10
CA PHE A 29 -10.01 13.22 7.54
C PHE A 29 -10.02 13.27 6.01
N VAL A 30 -9.27 12.38 5.37
CA VAL A 30 -9.24 12.24 3.91
C VAL A 30 -9.51 10.79 3.53
N SER A 31 -10.40 10.57 2.58
CA SER A 31 -10.58 9.28 1.91
C SER A 31 -10.64 9.46 0.40
N ALA A 32 -10.17 8.46 -0.34
CA ALA A 32 -10.33 8.43 -1.78
C ALA A 32 -11.67 7.77 -2.12
N PHE A 33 -12.50 8.49 -2.88
CA PHE A 33 -13.84 8.01 -3.22
C PHE A 33 -13.75 6.85 -4.20
N ASN A 34 -14.53 5.80 -3.92
CA ASN A 34 -14.93 4.80 -4.89
C ASN A 34 -16.37 4.33 -4.56
N HIS A 35 -16.96 3.47 -5.40
CA HIS A 35 -18.35 3.02 -5.18
C HIS A 35 -18.49 1.97 -4.07
N SER A 36 -17.41 1.56 -3.40
CA SER A 36 -17.52 0.57 -2.34
C SER A 36 -18.19 1.14 -1.09
N GLU A 37 -19.04 0.33 -0.46
CA GLU A 37 -19.67 0.67 0.83
C GLU A 37 -18.63 0.97 1.91
N ARG A 38 -17.44 0.36 1.81
CA ARG A 38 -16.35 0.50 2.78
C ARG A 38 -15.88 1.93 2.97
N VAL A 39 -15.60 2.64 1.88
CA VAL A 39 -15.11 4.03 1.99
C VAL A 39 -16.21 4.94 2.54
N ARG A 40 -17.45 4.77 2.06
CA ARG A 40 -18.60 5.57 2.49
C ARG A 40 -18.89 5.37 3.98
N HIS A 41 -18.92 4.13 4.44
CA HIS A 41 -19.15 3.80 5.84
C HIS A 41 -18.12 4.43 6.77
N VAL A 42 -16.83 4.31 6.45
CA VAL A 42 -15.76 4.94 7.25
C VAL A 42 -15.93 6.46 7.26
N PHE A 43 -16.15 7.07 6.09
CA PHE A 43 -16.29 8.52 5.96
C PHE A 43 -17.48 9.08 6.74
N GLU A 44 -18.61 8.38 6.74
CA GLU A 44 -19.80 8.77 7.50
C GLU A 44 -19.58 8.65 9.01
N LYS A 45 -18.96 7.56 9.46
CA LYS A 45 -18.85 7.22 10.90
C LYS A 45 -17.71 7.90 11.63
N ILE A 46 -16.64 8.27 10.94
CA ILE A 46 -15.47 8.88 11.61
C ILE A 46 -15.79 10.29 12.10
N HIS A 47 -15.25 10.70 13.25
CA HIS A 47 -15.39 12.07 13.75
C HIS A 47 -14.21 12.91 13.33
N ALA A 48 -14.47 13.96 12.54
CA ALA A 48 -13.43 14.90 12.13
C ALA A 48 -14.00 16.30 11.87
N ASN A 49 -13.24 17.34 12.21
CA ASN A 49 -13.60 18.74 11.98
C ASN A 49 -13.78 19.05 10.48
N LYS A 50 -12.94 18.46 9.64
CA LYS A 50 -13.03 18.54 8.17
C LYS A 50 -12.89 17.16 7.56
N LYS A 51 -13.72 16.84 6.55
CA LYS A 51 -13.67 15.58 5.82
C LYS A 51 -13.59 15.85 4.32
N HIS A 52 -12.64 15.22 3.64
CA HIS A 52 -12.40 15.43 2.22
C HIS A 52 -12.47 14.13 1.42
N TRP A 53 -13.21 14.18 0.31
CA TRP A 53 -13.18 13.14 -0.71
C TRP A 53 -12.17 13.49 -1.79
N TRP A 54 -11.19 12.63 -2.03
CA TRP A 54 -10.33 12.73 -3.19
C TRP A 54 -10.90 11.89 -4.33
N ILE A 55 -11.13 12.53 -5.48
CA ILE A 55 -11.52 11.84 -6.70
C ILE A 55 -10.25 11.51 -7.48
N LEU A 56 -9.86 10.25 -7.44
CA LEU A 56 -8.63 9.79 -8.08
C LEU A 56 -8.85 9.58 -9.60
N PRO A 57 -7.95 10.06 -10.47
CA PRO A 57 -8.10 9.97 -11.92
C PRO A 57 -8.18 8.53 -12.42
N GLU A 58 -7.52 7.58 -11.74
CA GLU A 58 -7.48 6.16 -12.12
C GLU A 58 -8.84 5.45 -12.11
N TYR A 59 -9.82 6.03 -11.39
CA TYR A 59 -11.18 5.49 -11.38
C TYR A 59 -12.01 5.96 -12.57
N ASN A 60 -11.57 6.94 -13.36
CA ASN A 60 -12.28 7.46 -14.55
C ASN A 60 -13.75 7.79 -14.27
N TYR A 61 -13.98 8.57 -13.22
CA TYR A 61 -15.31 9.08 -12.91
C TYR A 61 -15.76 10.10 -13.97
N SER A 62 -16.96 9.91 -14.49
CA SER A 62 -17.62 10.89 -15.36
C SER A 62 -18.34 11.94 -14.53
N ASP A 63 -18.67 13.10 -15.12
CA ASP A 63 -19.46 14.13 -14.45
C ASP A 63 -20.80 13.60 -13.92
N GLN A 64 -21.40 12.65 -14.64
CA GLN A 64 -22.64 11.99 -14.21
C GLN A 64 -22.45 11.16 -12.94
N ASP A 65 -21.34 10.42 -12.83
CA ASP A 65 -21.03 9.63 -11.63
C ASP A 65 -20.78 10.54 -10.42
N LEU A 66 -20.15 11.70 -10.64
CA LEU A 66 -19.81 12.64 -9.57
C LEU A 66 -21.01 13.38 -9.01
N ASN A 67 -22.09 13.53 -9.79
CA ASN A 67 -23.35 14.10 -9.32
C ASN A 67 -24.05 13.23 -8.25
N GLU A 68 -23.64 11.97 -8.07
CA GLU A 68 -24.10 11.12 -6.96
C GLU A 68 -23.46 11.51 -5.62
N ILE A 69 -22.34 12.24 -5.65
CA ILE A 69 -21.65 12.74 -4.46
C ILE A 69 -22.24 14.11 -4.15
N SER A 70 -22.91 14.24 -3.00
CA SER A 70 -23.47 15.51 -2.55
C SER A 70 -22.43 16.63 -2.57
N ASP A 71 -22.80 17.77 -3.16
CA ASP A 71 -21.98 18.98 -3.22
C ASP A 71 -21.66 19.58 -1.83
N ASP A 72 -22.40 19.17 -0.78
CA ASP A 72 -22.17 19.62 0.61
C ASP A 72 -20.92 18.96 1.23
N LEU A 73 -20.37 17.92 0.60
CA LEU A 73 -19.13 17.29 1.02
C LEU A 73 -17.94 18.00 0.37
N SER A 74 -16.82 18.16 1.10
CA SER A 74 -15.61 18.79 0.58
C SER A 74 -14.89 17.88 -0.43
N ARG A 75 -15.48 17.73 -1.62
CA ARG A 75 -14.96 16.99 -2.76
C ARG A 75 -13.79 17.73 -3.39
N ILE A 76 -12.72 17.00 -3.68
CA ILE A 76 -11.54 17.47 -4.40
C ILE A 76 -11.45 16.65 -5.68
N ASP A 77 -11.79 17.28 -6.79
CA ASP A 77 -11.73 16.73 -8.14
C ASP A 77 -10.58 17.40 -8.95
N GLY A 78 -10.39 16.94 -10.20
CA GLY A 78 -9.36 17.49 -11.08
C GLY A 78 -7.92 17.21 -10.63
N LEU A 79 -7.71 16.20 -9.79
CA LEU A 79 -6.38 15.77 -9.38
C LEU A 79 -5.60 15.21 -10.60
N PRO A 80 -4.31 15.56 -10.74
CA PRO A 80 -3.48 15.13 -11.87
C PRO A 80 -3.11 13.65 -11.77
N GLU A 81 -2.72 13.03 -12.88
CA GLU A 81 -2.31 11.61 -12.91
C GLU A 81 -0.93 11.34 -12.29
N ASN A 82 -0.04 12.34 -12.26
CA ASN A 82 1.27 12.18 -11.63
C ASN A 82 1.12 12.09 -10.11
N GLU A 83 1.68 11.05 -9.48
CA GLU A 83 1.47 10.78 -8.06
C GLU A 83 1.94 11.91 -7.13
N ALA A 84 3.06 12.57 -7.47
CA ALA A 84 3.62 13.63 -6.65
C ALA A 84 2.75 14.89 -6.72
N ASP A 85 2.36 15.28 -7.94
CA ASP A 85 1.45 16.42 -8.13
C ASP A 85 0.06 16.14 -7.55
N LEU A 86 -0.41 14.89 -7.63
CA LEU A 86 -1.69 14.46 -7.07
C LEU A 86 -1.70 14.65 -5.55
N VAL A 87 -0.68 14.12 -4.88
CA VAL A 87 -0.59 14.23 -3.42
C VAL A 87 -0.41 15.69 -3.02
N LEU A 88 0.47 16.45 -3.67
CA LEU A 88 0.69 17.87 -3.34
C LEU A 88 -0.58 18.72 -3.50
N LYS A 89 -1.31 18.57 -4.62
CA LYS A 89 -2.56 19.31 -4.83
C LYS A 89 -3.65 18.85 -3.87
N GLY A 90 -3.77 17.54 -3.66
CA GLY A 90 -4.75 16.97 -2.75
C GLY A 90 -4.56 17.45 -1.31
N VAL A 91 -3.33 17.38 -0.78
CA VAL A 91 -3.05 17.85 0.59
C VAL A 91 -3.24 19.36 0.72
N GLN A 92 -2.84 20.14 -0.29
CA GLN A 92 -3.09 21.58 -0.29
C GLN A 92 -4.59 21.90 -0.26
N ALA A 93 -5.39 21.25 -1.11
CA ALA A 93 -6.83 21.44 -1.18
C ALA A 93 -7.56 20.94 0.08
N SER A 94 -7.02 19.94 0.76
CA SER A 94 -7.51 19.47 2.07
C SER A 94 -7.05 20.32 3.26
N GLY A 95 -6.30 21.40 3.04
CA GLY A 95 -5.77 22.24 4.12
C GLY A 95 -4.69 21.55 4.96
N LEU A 96 -3.98 20.58 4.37
CA LEU A 96 -2.92 19.77 4.99
C LEU A 96 -1.51 20.19 4.56
N ALA A 97 -1.35 21.38 3.97
CA ALA A 97 -0.05 21.88 3.51
C ALA A 97 0.98 22.03 4.65
N GLU A 98 0.51 22.32 5.87
CA GLU A 98 1.31 22.47 7.09
C GLU A 98 0.69 21.63 8.22
N PRO A 99 0.89 20.31 8.23
CA PRO A 99 0.20 19.38 9.15
C PRO A 99 0.84 19.31 10.55
N ASN A 100 1.79 20.18 10.87
CA ASN A 100 2.67 20.09 12.05
C ASN A 100 1.93 20.15 13.39
N ASP A 101 0.71 20.68 13.41
CA ASP A 101 -0.13 20.79 14.60
C ASP A 101 -1.45 20.01 14.49
N LEU A 102 -1.69 19.34 13.36
CA LEU A 102 -2.97 18.70 13.05
C LEU A 102 -2.95 17.20 13.40
N SER A 103 -4.09 16.73 13.92
CA SER A 103 -4.43 15.32 13.98
C SER A 103 -5.04 14.89 12.65
N VAL A 104 -4.28 14.15 11.84
CA VAL A 104 -4.67 13.75 10.49
C VAL A 104 -5.03 12.28 10.45
N CYS A 105 -6.17 11.95 9.82
CA CYS A 105 -6.54 10.57 9.52
C CYS A 105 -6.75 10.36 8.01
N ILE A 106 -6.07 9.37 7.43
CA ILE A 106 -6.20 9.01 6.02
C ILE A 106 -6.81 7.61 5.91
N ASP A 107 -7.97 7.49 5.28
CA ASP A 107 -8.50 6.20 4.87
C ASP A 107 -7.90 5.78 3.53
N ILE A 108 -6.98 4.82 3.57
CA ILE A 108 -6.29 4.31 2.38
C ILE A 108 -7.15 3.34 1.57
N THR A 109 -8.37 2.98 2.00
CA THR A 109 -9.20 1.95 1.37
C THR A 109 -9.43 2.19 -0.13
N GLY A 110 -9.64 3.44 -0.53
CA GLY A 110 -9.81 3.85 -1.93
C GLY A 110 -8.53 4.30 -2.65
N PHE A 111 -7.39 4.40 -1.96
CA PHE A 111 -6.16 4.91 -2.58
C PHE A 111 -5.42 3.83 -3.39
N MET A 112 -4.74 4.24 -4.45
CA MET A 112 -3.82 3.35 -5.15
C MET A 112 -2.57 3.09 -4.31
N ARG A 113 -1.93 1.92 -4.48
CA ARG A 113 -0.77 1.54 -3.65
C ARG A 113 0.39 2.54 -3.78
N HIS A 114 0.65 3.05 -4.99
CA HIS A 114 1.65 4.10 -5.24
C HIS A 114 1.30 5.45 -4.58
N HIS A 115 0.01 5.80 -4.45
CA HIS A 115 -0.41 6.99 -3.69
C HIS A 115 -0.16 6.85 -2.19
N ILE A 116 -0.31 5.64 -1.63
CA ILE A 116 0.00 5.39 -0.21
C ILE A 116 1.48 5.71 0.08
N PHE A 117 2.39 5.31 -0.80
CA PHE A 117 3.81 5.65 -0.69
C PHE A 117 4.05 7.15 -0.68
N MET A 118 3.49 7.88 -1.65
CA MET A 118 3.65 9.33 -1.72
C MET A 118 3.05 10.06 -0.52
N LEU A 119 1.90 9.62 -0.01
CA LEU A 119 1.31 10.17 1.22
C LEU A 119 2.23 9.96 2.43
N LEU A 120 2.81 8.76 2.60
CA LEU A 120 3.76 8.50 3.69
C LEU A 120 4.99 9.40 3.58
N LYS A 121 5.57 9.53 2.37
CA LYS A 121 6.73 10.39 2.15
C LYS A 121 6.42 11.86 2.44
N TYR A 122 5.24 12.33 2.04
CA TYR A 122 4.79 13.69 2.32
C TYR A 122 4.65 13.95 3.83
N PHE A 123 4.00 13.07 4.57
CA PHE A 123 3.79 13.25 6.00
C PHE A 123 5.07 13.06 6.83
N GLU A 124 6.00 12.23 6.38
CA GLU A 124 7.35 12.10 6.95
C GLU A 124 8.13 13.41 6.78
N ALA A 125 8.19 13.93 5.55
CA ALA A 125 8.91 15.17 5.24
C ALA A 125 8.30 16.41 5.90
N SER A 126 6.97 16.45 6.00
CA SER A 126 6.26 17.56 6.66
C SER A 126 6.25 17.45 8.18
N ARG A 127 6.71 16.36 8.79
CA ARG A 127 6.75 16.17 10.25
C ARG A 127 5.37 16.38 10.91
N ALA A 128 4.34 15.77 10.33
CA ALA A 128 3.00 15.81 10.92
C ALA A 128 3.00 15.35 12.38
N LYS A 129 2.25 16.05 13.24
CA LYS A 129 2.18 15.75 14.68
C LYS A 129 1.72 14.34 14.96
N SER A 130 0.67 13.93 14.26
CA SER A 130 0.08 12.60 14.36
C SER A 130 -0.62 12.26 13.06
N LEU A 131 -0.22 11.12 12.49
CA LEU A 131 -0.87 10.54 11.32
C LEU A 131 -1.50 9.21 11.74
N SER A 132 -2.79 9.08 11.49
CA SER A 132 -3.51 7.81 11.60
C SER A 132 -3.93 7.36 10.22
N VAL A 133 -3.81 6.05 9.95
CA VAL A 133 -4.23 5.45 8.69
C VAL A 133 -5.33 4.43 8.94
N ILE A 134 -6.44 4.55 8.22
CA ILE A 134 -7.53 3.56 8.26
C ILE A 134 -7.49 2.69 7.01
N TYR A 135 -7.74 1.40 7.21
CA TYR A 135 -8.04 0.47 6.13
C TYR A 135 -9.23 -0.41 6.48
N SER A 136 -10.22 -0.44 5.60
CA SER A 136 -11.38 -1.31 5.68
C SER A 136 -11.19 -2.53 4.78
N GLU A 137 -11.16 -3.72 5.39
CA GLU A 137 -11.16 -5.00 4.67
C GLU A 137 -12.52 -5.23 4.00
N PRO A 138 -12.58 -5.86 2.82
CA PRO A 138 -13.84 -6.35 2.27
C PRO A 138 -14.31 -7.60 3.01
N GLU A 139 -15.63 -7.78 3.13
CA GLU A 139 -16.19 -9.05 3.60
C GLU A 139 -15.89 -10.17 2.58
N ARG A 140 -16.07 -9.86 1.29
CA ARG A 140 -15.69 -10.73 0.17
C ARG A 140 -15.39 -9.91 -1.08
N TYR A 141 -14.53 -10.43 -1.94
CA TYR A 141 -14.33 -9.85 -3.27
C TYR A 141 -15.40 -10.32 -4.26
N SER A 142 -15.82 -9.43 -5.15
CA SER A 142 -16.97 -9.66 -6.04
C SER A 142 -16.81 -10.86 -6.97
N ARG A 143 -15.56 -11.26 -7.28
CA ARG A 143 -15.24 -12.44 -8.10
C ARG A 143 -14.32 -13.44 -7.39
N GLY A 144 -14.20 -13.37 -6.06
CA GLY A 144 -13.24 -14.20 -5.30
C GLY A 144 -11.83 -14.08 -5.88
N ALA A 145 -11.20 -15.22 -6.18
CA ALA A 145 -9.91 -15.29 -6.88
C ALA A 145 -9.87 -14.42 -8.16
N ASP A 146 -10.90 -14.44 -8.99
CA ASP A 146 -10.93 -13.82 -10.32
C ASP A 146 -11.20 -12.31 -10.31
N THR A 147 -11.04 -11.67 -9.15
CA THR A 147 -11.18 -10.23 -9.02
C THR A 147 -9.95 -9.55 -9.60
N SER A 148 -10.11 -8.97 -10.80
CA SER A 148 -9.11 -8.07 -11.38
C SER A 148 -9.29 -6.68 -10.79
N PHE A 149 -8.26 -6.17 -10.11
CA PHE A 149 -8.27 -4.82 -9.54
C PHE A 149 -7.86 -3.77 -10.58
N SER A 150 -6.89 -4.14 -11.40
CA SER A 150 -6.46 -3.46 -12.60
C SER A 150 -7.20 -3.98 -13.83
N LEU A 151 -7.53 -3.08 -14.75
CA LEU A 151 -7.93 -3.48 -16.11
C LEU A 151 -6.66 -3.76 -16.92
N GLU A 152 -6.72 -4.74 -17.84
CA GLU A 152 -5.60 -5.52 -18.44
C GLU A 152 -4.47 -4.74 -19.13
N ASP A 153 -4.55 -3.41 -19.22
CA ASP A 153 -3.51 -2.55 -19.78
C ASP A 153 -2.55 -2.05 -18.69
N ILE A 154 -1.51 -2.84 -18.39
CA ILE A 154 -0.36 -2.34 -17.61
C ILE A 154 0.53 -1.55 -18.55
N GLN A 155 0.78 -0.27 -18.23
CA GLN A 155 1.62 0.60 -19.06
C GLN A 155 3.09 0.21 -18.95
N ASP A 156 3.58 0.12 -17.72
CA ASP A 156 5.00 -0.05 -17.44
C ASP A 156 5.24 -0.50 -15.99
N VAL A 157 6.40 -1.10 -15.74
CA VAL A 157 6.95 -1.31 -14.39
C VAL A 157 8.00 -0.24 -14.16
N ARG A 158 7.76 0.65 -13.20
CA ARG A 158 8.70 1.73 -12.88
C ARG A 158 8.88 1.90 -11.39
N GLN A 159 9.84 2.73 -11.03
CA GLN A 159 10.02 3.17 -9.66
C GLN A 159 8.87 4.09 -9.24
N VAL A 160 8.46 3.97 -7.99
CA VAL A 160 7.50 4.88 -7.37
C VAL A 160 8.24 6.17 -7.05
N SER A 161 7.64 7.31 -7.42
CA SER A 161 8.22 8.64 -7.16
C SER A 161 8.57 8.81 -5.69
N GLY A 162 9.72 9.40 -5.36
CA GLY A 162 10.20 9.58 -3.98
C GLY A 162 10.72 8.32 -3.28
N PHE A 163 10.73 7.17 -3.97
CA PHE A 163 11.23 5.88 -3.50
C PHE A 163 12.20 5.24 -4.51
N GLU A 164 12.92 6.06 -5.29
CA GLU A 164 13.81 5.61 -6.38
C GLU A 164 15.18 5.12 -5.89
N GLY A 165 15.62 5.52 -4.70
CA GLY A 165 16.92 5.12 -4.14
C GLY A 165 18.14 5.63 -4.89
N VAL A 166 19.33 5.28 -4.38
CA VAL A 166 20.64 5.63 -4.96
C VAL A 166 21.28 4.38 -5.55
N HIS A 167 20.74 3.90 -6.66
CA HIS A 167 21.20 2.64 -7.26
C HIS A 167 22.65 2.69 -7.72
N VAL A 168 23.34 1.56 -7.54
CA VAL A 168 24.70 1.35 -8.01
C VAL A 168 24.69 0.56 -9.32
N PRO A 169 25.67 0.78 -10.23
CA PRO A 169 25.74 0.05 -11.49
C PRO A 169 25.97 -1.45 -11.36
N ASP A 170 26.52 -1.90 -10.23
CA ASP A 170 26.71 -3.33 -9.94
C ASP A 170 25.36 -3.99 -9.69
N THR A 171 25.00 -4.98 -10.50
CA THR A 171 23.76 -5.76 -10.38
C THR A 171 23.99 -7.19 -9.92
N SER A 172 25.24 -7.56 -9.59
CA SER A 172 25.63 -8.94 -9.29
C SER A 172 24.92 -9.57 -8.09
N ARG A 173 24.43 -8.73 -7.17
CA ARG A 173 23.70 -9.14 -5.96
C ARG A 173 22.42 -8.34 -5.78
N ASP A 174 21.74 -8.07 -6.89
CA ASP A 174 20.41 -7.48 -6.85
C ASP A 174 19.42 -8.42 -6.17
N VAL A 175 18.52 -7.85 -5.38
CA VAL A 175 17.49 -8.60 -4.66
C VAL A 175 16.13 -7.95 -4.86
N LEU A 176 15.13 -8.74 -5.23
CA LEU A 176 13.74 -8.33 -5.35
C LEU A 176 12.93 -8.94 -4.20
N LEU A 177 12.41 -8.11 -3.31
CA LEU A 177 11.41 -8.49 -2.32
C LEU A 177 10.00 -8.25 -2.88
N LEU A 178 9.34 -9.33 -3.26
CA LEU A 178 8.00 -9.33 -3.83
C LEU A 178 6.96 -9.64 -2.75
N GLY A 179 6.04 -8.70 -2.53
CA GLY A 179 4.84 -8.93 -1.73
C GLY A 179 3.80 -9.67 -2.56
N VAL A 180 3.50 -10.92 -2.21
CA VAL A 180 2.66 -11.80 -3.04
C VAL A 180 1.18 -11.53 -2.85
N GLY A 181 0.47 -11.25 -3.95
CA GLY A 181 -0.96 -10.93 -4.00
C GLY A 181 -1.75 -11.79 -4.97
N TYR A 182 -2.99 -11.37 -5.27
CA TYR A 182 -3.90 -12.10 -6.17
C TYR A 182 -3.57 -11.95 -7.66
N ASP A 183 -2.93 -10.86 -8.05
CA ASP A 183 -2.72 -10.52 -9.46
C ASP A 183 -1.40 -11.10 -9.98
N HIS A 184 -1.51 -12.25 -10.63
CA HIS A 184 -0.38 -12.98 -11.19
C HIS A 184 0.29 -12.27 -12.38
N HIS A 185 -0.47 -11.47 -13.14
CA HIS A 185 0.10 -10.71 -14.26
C HIS A 185 1.05 -9.61 -13.73
N LEU A 186 0.63 -8.88 -12.69
CA LEU A 186 1.48 -7.88 -12.03
C LEU A 186 2.75 -8.52 -11.45
N MET A 187 2.63 -9.70 -10.83
CA MET A 187 3.77 -10.43 -10.27
C MET A 187 4.77 -10.82 -11.36
N GLY A 188 4.29 -11.41 -12.46
CA GLY A 188 5.15 -11.83 -13.57
C GLY A 188 5.88 -10.66 -14.23
N GLN A 189 5.24 -9.50 -14.34
CA GLN A 189 5.89 -8.29 -14.88
C GLN A 189 6.97 -7.74 -13.96
N ALA A 190 6.72 -7.68 -12.65
CA ALA A 190 7.73 -7.22 -11.68
C ALA A 190 8.97 -8.13 -11.67
N ILE A 191 8.77 -9.45 -11.76
CA ILE A 191 9.88 -10.41 -11.82
C ILE A 191 10.66 -10.28 -13.12
N ARG A 192 9.99 -10.19 -14.28
CA ARG A 192 10.66 -9.96 -15.57
C ARG A 192 11.43 -8.64 -15.62
N TYR A 193 10.89 -7.59 -15.00
CA TYR A 193 11.57 -6.29 -14.91
C TYR A 193 12.90 -6.35 -14.13
N LYS A 194 13.05 -7.33 -13.22
CA LYS A 194 14.26 -7.61 -12.45
C LYS A 194 14.66 -9.08 -12.52
N GLU A 195 14.72 -9.64 -13.74
CA GLU A 195 14.96 -11.08 -13.96
C GLU A 195 16.28 -11.59 -13.39
N SER A 196 17.30 -10.74 -13.30
CA SER A 196 18.63 -11.07 -12.76
C SER A 196 18.72 -10.92 -11.24
N ALA A 197 17.70 -10.35 -10.59
CA ALA A 197 17.67 -10.18 -9.16
C ALA A 197 17.28 -11.48 -8.45
N ARG A 198 17.89 -11.75 -7.31
CA ARG A 198 17.47 -12.85 -6.44
C ARG A 198 16.09 -12.54 -5.86
N LEU A 199 15.16 -13.48 -6.03
CA LEU A 199 13.77 -13.32 -5.62
C LEU A 199 13.52 -13.75 -4.17
N LEU A 200 13.01 -12.84 -3.35
CA LEU A 200 12.44 -13.08 -2.04
C LEU A 200 10.93 -12.87 -2.11
N GLN A 201 10.16 -13.84 -1.63
CA GLN A 201 8.70 -13.76 -1.63
C GLN A 201 8.18 -13.58 -0.21
N LEU A 202 7.39 -12.53 -0.01
CA LEU A 202 6.70 -12.27 1.24
C LEU A 202 5.24 -12.67 1.11
N LEU A 203 4.93 -13.87 1.60
CA LEU A 203 3.62 -14.50 1.57
C LEU A 203 2.78 -13.98 2.74
N SER A 204 1.74 -13.21 2.44
CA SER A 204 0.90 -12.56 3.44
C SER A 204 -0.26 -13.46 3.90
N LEU A 205 -0.22 -13.92 5.16
CA LEU A 205 -1.17 -14.82 5.83
C LEU A 205 -1.73 -14.25 7.15
N PRO A 206 -2.97 -14.56 7.53
CA PRO A 206 -3.99 -15.16 6.69
C PRO A 206 -4.38 -14.17 5.60
N SER A 207 -4.74 -14.67 4.42
CA SER A 207 -5.60 -13.91 3.53
C SER A 207 -6.90 -13.56 4.26
N LEU A 208 -7.60 -12.53 3.76
CA LEU A 208 -8.77 -11.93 4.41
C LEU A 208 -9.83 -12.97 4.85
N THR A 209 -9.94 -14.10 4.17
CA THR A 209 -10.61 -15.35 4.60
C THR A 209 -9.73 -16.59 4.30
N ALA A 210 -10.06 -17.77 4.84
CA ALA A 210 -9.28 -19.01 4.63
C ALA A 210 -9.31 -19.51 3.17
N ASP A 211 -10.40 -19.27 2.45
CA ASP A 211 -10.61 -19.70 1.05
C ASP A 211 -9.67 -18.92 0.12
N MET A 212 -9.56 -17.62 0.39
CA MET A 212 -8.69 -16.68 -0.29
C MET A 212 -7.18 -17.04 -0.19
N TYR A 213 -6.79 -17.88 0.77
CA TYR A 213 -5.39 -18.29 0.99
C TYR A 213 -5.03 -19.40 0.02
N GLN A 214 -5.88 -20.44 -0.02
CA GLN A 214 -5.73 -21.54 -0.96
C GLN A 214 -5.71 -21.00 -2.39
N GLU A 215 -6.55 -20.02 -2.70
CA GLU A 215 -6.56 -19.34 -4.00
C GLU A 215 -5.24 -18.60 -4.31
N SER A 216 -4.67 -17.88 -3.34
CA SER A 216 -3.39 -17.18 -3.53
C SER A 216 -2.22 -18.15 -3.76
N LEU A 217 -2.20 -19.28 -3.03
CA LEU A 217 -1.19 -20.32 -3.22
C LEU A 217 -1.33 -21.03 -4.56
N ILE A 218 -2.56 -21.38 -4.98
CA ILE A 218 -2.82 -21.96 -6.30
C ILE A 218 -2.39 -21.00 -7.41
N ARG A 219 -2.45 -19.68 -7.19
CA ARG A 219 -1.95 -18.70 -8.18
C ARG A 219 -0.45 -18.58 -8.18
N VAL A 220 0.21 -18.64 -7.03
CA VAL A 220 1.68 -18.79 -6.99
C VAL A 220 2.09 -20.06 -7.75
N ASP A 221 1.34 -21.15 -7.58
CA ASP A 221 1.54 -22.43 -8.28
C ASP A 221 1.21 -22.37 -9.79
N LYS A 222 0.28 -21.50 -10.22
CA LYS A 222 0.03 -21.23 -11.65
C LYS A 222 1.06 -20.29 -12.28
N VAL A 223 1.70 -19.48 -11.46
CA VAL A 223 2.86 -18.63 -11.76
C VAL A 223 4.14 -19.48 -11.71
N ASP A 224 4.07 -20.74 -11.30
CA ASP A 224 5.16 -21.71 -11.22
C ASP A 224 5.57 -22.21 -12.62
N THR A 225 5.87 -21.29 -13.54
CA THR A 225 6.69 -21.59 -14.72
C THR A 225 8.17 -21.45 -14.32
N GLU A 226 9.06 -22.16 -15.02
CA GLU A 226 10.52 -22.12 -14.76
C GLU A 226 11.10 -20.68 -14.72
N GLU A 227 10.43 -19.71 -15.36
CA GLU A 227 10.77 -18.28 -15.37
C GLU A 227 10.60 -17.58 -14.01
N LEU A 228 9.76 -18.11 -13.11
CA LEU A 228 9.35 -17.48 -11.84
C LEU A 228 9.87 -18.25 -10.61
N ASN A 229 10.57 -19.36 -10.87
CA ASN A 229 11.26 -20.22 -9.90
C ASN A 229 12.78 -20.25 -10.10
N PRO A 230 13.48 -19.12 -9.98
CA PRO A 230 14.93 -19.13 -10.03
C PRO A 230 15.49 -19.94 -8.84
N PRO A 231 16.55 -20.74 -9.04
CA PRO A 231 17.23 -21.42 -7.94
C PRO A 231 17.66 -20.40 -6.87
N GLY A 232 17.26 -20.64 -5.61
CA GLY A 232 17.51 -19.72 -4.48
C GLY A 232 16.30 -18.90 -3.99
N ARG A 233 15.09 -19.18 -4.49
CA ARG A 233 13.81 -18.65 -3.95
C ARG A 233 13.75 -18.80 -2.44
N THR A 234 13.45 -17.71 -1.74
CA THR A 234 13.14 -17.79 -0.30
C THR A 234 11.76 -17.24 -0.01
N GLU A 235 10.95 -18.06 0.64
CA GLU A 235 9.62 -17.69 1.10
C GLU A 235 9.65 -17.29 2.58
N GLN A 236 8.91 -16.24 2.90
CA GLN A 236 8.69 -15.81 4.27
C GLN A 236 7.21 -15.50 4.44
N PHE A 237 6.62 -16.06 5.49
CA PHE A 237 5.24 -15.75 5.86
C PHE A 237 5.20 -14.50 6.75
N CYS A 238 4.24 -13.62 6.51
CA CYS A 238 3.95 -12.44 7.34
C CYS A 238 2.44 -12.20 7.46
N SER A 239 2.01 -11.28 8.33
CA SER A 239 0.59 -10.89 8.40
C SER A 239 0.15 -10.13 7.14
N ALA A 240 -1.08 -10.36 6.65
CA ALA A 240 -1.61 -9.63 5.47
C ALA A 240 -2.23 -8.27 5.78
N ASN A 241 -2.60 -8.02 7.04
CA ASN A 241 -3.33 -6.82 7.45
C ASN A 241 -2.57 -5.97 8.47
N ASP A 242 -1.33 -6.32 8.75
CA ASP A 242 -0.51 -5.64 9.76
C ASP A 242 0.71 -5.01 9.11
N PRO A 243 0.67 -3.70 8.78
CA PRO A 243 1.78 -3.03 8.14
C PRO A 243 3.08 -3.11 8.97
N PHE A 244 2.97 -3.18 10.30
CA PHE A 244 4.11 -3.20 11.21
C PHE A 244 4.81 -4.56 11.22
N LEU A 245 4.05 -5.66 11.23
CA LEU A 245 4.62 -7.00 11.07
C LEU A 245 5.20 -7.21 9.67
N ILE A 246 4.60 -6.59 8.65
CA ILE A 246 5.12 -6.61 7.28
C ILE A 246 6.48 -5.89 7.24
N ALA A 247 6.57 -4.69 7.81
CA ALA A 247 7.81 -3.92 7.90
C ALA A 247 8.91 -4.69 8.65
N ALA A 248 8.57 -5.28 9.81
CA ALA A 248 9.51 -6.10 10.58
C ALA A 248 9.97 -7.35 9.81
N SER A 249 9.08 -7.98 9.03
CA SER A 249 9.44 -9.14 8.20
C SER A 249 10.34 -8.75 7.04
N ALA A 250 10.07 -7.61 6.39
CA ALA A 250 10.92 -7.06 5.33
C ALA A 250 12.31 -6.70 5.87
N SER A 251 12.38 -6.04 7.03
CA SER A 251 13.62 -5.74 7.75
C SER A 251 14.43 -7.00 8.04
N ARG A 252 13.80 -8.06 8.57
CA ARG A 252 14.47 -9.34 8.82
C ARG A 252 15.10 -9.94 7.56
N LEU A 253 14.36 -9.93 6.45
CA LEU A 253 14.83 -10.45 5.17
C LEU A 253 15.99 -9.64 4.63
N TYR A 254 15.87 -8.31 4.63
CA TYR A 254 16.93 -7.39 4.22
C TYR A 254 18.23 -7.63 5.01
N HIS A 255 18.15 -7.64 6.35
CA HIS A 255 19.33 -7.89 7.19
C HIS A 255 19.89 -9.30 7.06
N ARG A 256 19.06 -10.30 6.75
CA ARG A 256 19.53 -11.64 6.43
C ARG A 256 20.38 -11.63 5.16
N GLU A 257 19.93 -10.94 4.11
CA GLU A 257 20.69 -10.88 2.86
C GLU A 257 21.95 -10.03 2.95
N LEU A 258 21.92 -8.94 3.74
CA LEU A 258 23.14 -8.19 4.04
C LEU A 258 24.21 -9.09 4.69
N ARG A 259 23.82 -10.00 5.59
CA ARG A 259 24.74 -10.97 6.20
C ARG A 259 25.16 -12.09 5.25
N ASN A 260 24.26 -12.51 4.35
CA ASN A 260 24.47 -13.59 3.40
C ASN A 260 25.11 -13.09 2.09
N GLY A 261 26.25 -12.42 2.21
CA GLY A 261 27.03 -11.99 1.05
C GLY A 261 26.68 -10.61 0.50
N GLY A 262 25.83 -9.83 1.16
CA GLY A 262 25.55 -8.43 0.81
C GLY A 262 24.50 -8.25 -0.28
N ILE A 263 24.14 -6.99 -0.53
CA ILE A 263 23.12 -6.59 -1.51
C ILE A 263 23.72 -5.46 -2.36
N SER A 264 23.62 -5.55 -3.68
CA SER A 264 24.05 -4.46 -4.56
C SER A 264 22.92 -3.44 -4.73
N ASN A 265 21.74 -3.87 -5.20
CA ASN A 265 20.51 -3.07 -5.15
C ASN A 265 19.34 -3.87 -4.56
N PHE A 266 18.46 -3.21 -3.81
CA PHE A 266 17.30 -3.84 -3.15
C PHE A 266 15.97 -3.27 -3.66
N TYR A 267 15.16 -4.10 -4.31
CA TYR A 267 13.88 -3.68 -4.89
C TYR A 267 12.71 -4.19 -4.05
N LEU A 268 11.81 -3.29 -3.71
CA LEU A 268 10.57 -3.54 -3.01
C LEU A 268 9.40 -3.52 -3.99
N CYS A 269 8.55 -4.55 -4.01
CA CYS A 269 7.37 -4.59 -4.88
C CYS A 269 6.13 -5.14 -4.15
N PRO A 270 5.28 -4.30 -3.54
CA PRO A 270 4.10 -4.76 -2.79
C PRO A 270 2.89 -4.98 -3.70
N LEU A 271 2.58 -6.23 -4.03
CA LEU A 271 1.47 -6.57 -4.92
C LEU A 271 0.24 -7.13 -4.21
N ALA A 272 0.26 -7.24 -2.87
CA ALA A 272 -0.84 -7.81 -2.08
C ALA A 272 -1.85 -6.76 -1.59
N THR A 273 -1.96 -6.53 -0.29
CA THR A 273 -2.96 -5.64 0.31
C THR A 273 -2.45 -4.20 0.37
N LYS A 274 -3.36 -3.27 0.67
CA LYS A 274 -2.98 -1.87 0.93
C LYS A 274 -2.18 -1.74 2.23
N SER A 275 -2.52 -2.54 3.25
CA SER A 275 -1.69 -2.69 4.46
C SER A 275 -0.27 -3.16 4.14
N GLN A 276 -0.09 -4.03 3.14
CA GLN A 276 1.24 -4.42 2.69
C GLN A 276 2.01 -3.26 2.07
N ALA A 277 1.39 -2.49 1.18
CA ALA A 277 2.03 -1.29 0.63
C ALA A 277 2.45 -0.30 1.75
N LEU A 278 1.57 -0.08 2.73
CA LEU A 278 1.87 0.72 3.92
C LEU A 278 3.08 0.17 4.69
N GLY A 279 3.14 -1.14 4.96
CA GLY A 279 4.27 -1.77 5.65
C GLY A 279 5.59 -1.68 4.89
N PHE A 280 5.57 -1.84 3.57
CA PHE A 280 6.75 -1.65 2.72
C PHE A 280 7.22 -0.18 2.74
N GLY A 281 6.29 0.77 2.74
CA GLY A 281 6.60 2.20 2.86
C GLY A 281 7.26 2.55 4.18
N LEU A 282 6.72 2.04 5.30
CA LEU A 282 7.30 2.25 6.63
C LEU A 282 8.71 1.64 6.76
N PHE A 283 8.90 0.44 6.22
CA PHE A 283 10.23 -0.18 6.18
C PHE A 283 11.21 0.66 5.36
N TYR A 284 10.80 1.12 4.18
CA TYR A 284 11.65 1.94 3.32
C TYR A 284 12.09 3.23 4.01
N LEU A 285 11.13 4.01 4.53
CA LEU A 285 11.42 5.30 5.13
C LEU A 285 12.37 5.18 6.33
N ARG A 286 12.21 4.13 7.15
CA ARG A 286 12.98 3.93 8.37
C ARG A 286 14.38 3.34 8.13
N GLU A 287 14.56 2.46 7.14
CA GLU A 287 15.81 1.70 6.99
C GLU A 287 16.50 1.84 5.64
N LEU A 288 15.79 2.25 4.59
CA LEU A 288 16.29 2.20 3.21
C LEU A 288 16.48 3.57 2.57
N THR A 289 16.03 4.66 3.20
CA THR A 289 16.32 6.03 2.75
C THR A 289 17.82 6.21 2.54
N ASP A 290 18.20 6.84 1.43
CA ASP A 290 19.60 7.07 1.00
C ASP A 290 20.44 5.80 0.77
N THR A 291 19.81 4.64 0.62
CA THR A 291 20.48 3.39 0.24
C THR A 291 20.25 3.06 -1.26
N PRO A 292 20.97 2.09 -1.84
CA PRO A 292 20.68 1.52 -3.17
C PRO A 292 19.39 0.69 -3.21
N SER A 293 18.33 1.18 -2.60
CA SER A 293 17.05 0.48 -2.50
C SER A 293 15.93 1.32 -3.08
N SER A 294 15.00 0.68 -3.77
CA SER A 294 13.85 1.37 -4.36
C SER A 294 12.56 0.58 -4.28
N VAL A 295 11.43 1.29 -4.37
CA VAL A 295 10.13 0.67 -4.58
C VAL A 295 9.82 0.69 -6.06
N ILE A 296 9.58 -0.48 -6.64
CA ILE A 296 9.07 -0.65 -8.00
C ILE A 296 7.62 -1.08 -7.95
N PHE A 297 6.84 -0.64 -8.94
CA PHE A 297 5.44 -0.99 -9.04
C PHE A 297 5.03 -1.13 -10.51
N PRO A 298 4.25 -2.16 -10.88
CA PRO A 298 3.57 -2.23 -12.16
C PRO A 298 2.36 -1.28 -12.15
N PHE A 299 2.35 -0.30 -13.06
CA PHE A 299 1.31 0.74 -13.12
C PHE A 299 0.21 0.37 -14.13
N PRO A 300 -0.95 -0.13 -13.68
CA PRO A 300 -2.11 -0.31 -14.55
C PRO A 300 -2.73 1.03 -14.91
N ARG A 301 -3.26 1.17 -16.13
CA ARG A 301 -3.91 2.42 -16.57
C ARG A 301 -5.16 2.75 -15.78
N ASN A 302 -5.97 1.74 -15.52
CA ASN A 302 -7.32 1.92 -15.02
C ASN A 302 -7.59 0.92 -13.90
N TYR A 303 -8.31 1.38 -12.88
CA TYR A 303 -8.77 0.54 -11.79
C TYR A 303 -10.30 0.44 -11.79
N SER A 304 -10.81 -0.72 -11.37
CA SER A 304 -12.26 -0.88 -11.23
C SER A 304 -12.80 -0.01 -10.08
N LYS A 305 -13.89 0.73 -10.37
CA LYS A 305 -14.62 1.60 -9.41
C LYS A 305 -15.22 0.81 -8.23
N GLU A 306 -15.47 -0.49 -8.42
CA GLU A 306 -15.98 -1.39 -7.38
C GLU A 306 -15.43 -2.81 -7.57
N THR A 307 -14.87 -3.41 -6.52
CA THR A 307 -14.27 -4.76 -6.57
C THR A 307 -14.66 -5.67 -5.40
N SER A 308 -15.42 -5.14 -4.44
CA SER A 308 -15.71 -5.80 -3.17
C SER A 308 -17.17 -5.64 -2.77
N LYS A 309 -17.70 -6.63 -2.04
CA LYS A 309 -19.01 -6.55 -1.40
C LYS A 309 -18.87 -6.67 0.11
N GLY A 310 -19.71 -5.93 0.82
CA GLY A 310 -19.75 -5.90 2.28
C GLY A 310 -18.53 -5.25 2.92
N ILE A 311 -18.62 -5.07 4.24
CA ILE A 311 -17.59 -4.46 5.07
C ILE A 311 -17.05 -5.54 6.01
N GLY A 312 -15.76 -5.83 5.92
CA GLY A 312 -15.05 -6.71 6.82
C GLY A 312 -14.56 -5.96 8.06
N ARG A 313 -13.35 -6.28 8.52
CA ARG A 313 -12.73 -5.59 9.65
C ARG A 313 -12.19 -4.23 9.23
N ILE A 314 -12.34 -3.24 10.09
CA ILE A 314 -11.75 -1.92 9.92
C ILE A 314 -10.58 -1.81 10.89
N TRP A 315 -9.44 -1.35 10.38
CA TRP A 315 -8.21 -1.22 11.14
C TRP A 315 -7.75 0.23 11.14
N LEU A 316 -7.24 0.66 12.30
CA LEU A 316 -6.51 1.91 12.49
C LEU A 316 -5.04 1.58 12.70
N TYR A 317 -4.17 2.28 11.99
CA TYR A 317 -2.73 2.22 12.11
C TYR A 317 -2.20 3.60 12.51
N PRO A 318 -1.85 3.79 13.80
CA PRO A 318 -1.12 4.99 14.23
C PRO A 318 0.27 4.97 13.58
N ILE A 319 0.66 6.04 12.89
CA ILE A 319 1.95 6.15 12.21
C ILE A 319 2.83 7.12 12.97
N VAL A 320 4.00 6.64 13.37
CA VAL A 320 5.08 7.43 13.96
C VAL A 320 6.31 7.29 13.06
N PHE A 321 6.78 8.42 12.54
CA PHE A 321 7.97 8.48 11.69
C PHE A 321 9.25 8.38 12.54
#